data_AF-A0A7X7XKI7-F1
#
_entry.id   AF-A0A7X7XKI7-F1
#
_cell.length_a   1.000
_cell.length_b   1.000
_cell.length_c   1.000
_cell.angle_alpha   90.00
_cell.angle_beta   90.00
_cell.angle_gamma   90.00
#
_symmetry.space_group_name_H-M   'P 1'
#
loop_
_entity.id
_entity.type
_entity.pdbx_description
1 polymer ?
#
loop_
_entity_poly.entity_id
_entity_poly.type
_entity_poly.pdbx_seq_one_letter_code
_entity_poly.pdbx_strand_id
1 'polypeptide(L)'
;MAPLNLPGTLAAPPPGPERIVGHLPAEWLSGESGLFGRQRRPMVNLVVTTARVLCLAETSEANDAWVAESERLEELSRTTGAPLRALIDGYDFFAPVFAFVWSRTPDDLLAEGRSNWSLPLAGIVGATISLDAELDGLTLHMDNGQQFVFQLYNSTGLAAARFLAGVLGPQRVRVQG
;
A
#
# COMPACT_ATOMS: atom_id res chain seq x y z
N MET A 1 -46.81 -25.83 9.52
CA MET A 1 -45.36 -25.76 9.24
C MET A 1 -45.07 -24.37 8.71
N ALA A 2 -44.40 -23.52 9.48
CA ALA A 2 -43.97 -22.19 9.03
C ALA A 2 -42.57 -22.31 8.39
N PRO A 3 -42.27 -21.56 7.32
CA PRO A 3 -40.95 -21.61 6.69
C PRO A 3 -39.88 -20.97 7.59
N LEU A 4 -38.72 -21.61 7.66
CA LEU A 4 -37.52 -21.08 8.30
C LEU A 4 -37.06 -19.83 7.54
N ASN A 5 -37.06 -18.67 8.20
CA ASN A 5 -36.35 -17.48 7.74
C ASN A 5 -34.84 -17.75 7.89
N LEU A 6 -34.13 -17.87 6.77
CA LEU A 6 -32.67 -17.83 6.75
C LEU A 6 -32.21 -16.39 7.05
N PRO A 7 -31.21 -16.19 7.92
CA PRO A 7 -30.68 -14.85 8.20
C PRO A 7 -30.09 -14.26 6.92
N GLY A 8 -30.49 -13.02 6.66
CA GLY A 8 -30.27 -12.32 5.42
C GLY A 8 -28.81 -12.21 5.02
N THR A 9 -28.61 -12.28 3.70
CA THR A 9 -27.47 -11.69 3.01
C THR A 9 -27.20 -10.32 3.63
N LEU A 10 -26.03 -10.13 4.24
CA LEU A 10 -25.58 -8.83 4.70
C LEU A 10 -25.61 -7.90 3.48
N ALA A 11 -26.58 -7.00 3.44
CA ALA A 11 -26.61 -5.94 2.46
C ALA A 11 -25.28 -5.18 2.58
N ALA A 12 -24.65 -4.89 1.43
CA ALA A 12 -23.47 -4.06 1.41
C ALA A 12 -23.79 -2.75 2.17
N PRO A 13 -22.94 -2.32 3.11
CA PRO A 13 -23.19 -1.10 3.87
C PRO A 13 -23.41 0.07 2.90
N PRO A 14 -24.29 1.03 3.25
CA PRO A 14 -24.51 2.20 2.41
C PRO A 14 -23.17 2.92 2.17
N PRO A 15 -22.97 3.56 1.00
CA PRO A 15 -21.72 4.24 0.72
C PRO A 15 -21.54 5.38 1.73
N GLY A 16 -20.64 5.16 2.68
CA GLY A 16 -20.13 6.21 3.56
C GLY A 16 -19.12 7.09 2.83
N PRO A 17 -18.71 8.22 3.42
CA PRO A 17 -17.61 9.01 2.89
C PRO A 17 -16.36 8.13 2.76
N GLU A 18 -15.61 8.29 1.67
CA GLU A 18 -14.38 7.55 1.40
C GLU A 18 -13.37 7.75 2.54
N ARG A 19 -12.75 6.66 3.01
CA ARG A 19 -11.78 6.69 4.11
C ARG A 19 -10.48 6.05 3.72
N ILE A 20 -9.39 6.52 4.32
CA ILE A 20 -8.08 5.88 4.19
C ILE A 20 -8.10 4.56 4.96
N VAL A 21 -7.62 3.51 4.30
CA VAL A 21 -7.51 2.15 4.83
C VAL A 21 -6.05 1.85 5.20
N GLY A 22 -5.09 2.39 4.46
CA GLY A 22 -3.67 2.24 4.78
C GLY A 22 -2.79 2.79 3.67
N HIS A 23 -1.50 2.49 3.72
CA HIS A 23 -0.55 2.96 2.73
C HIS A 23 0.55 1.94 2.45
N LEU A 24 1.16 2.04 1.27
CA LEU A 24 2.37 1.31 0.91
C LEU A 24 3.40 2.32 0.36
N PRO A 25 4.58 2.41 0.97
CA PRO A 25 5.68 3.15 0.37
C PRO A 25 6.13 2.39 -0.88
N ALA A 26 6.07 3.05 -2.04
CA ALA A 26 6.41 2.42 -3.30
C ALA A 26 7.05 3.39 -4.30
N GLU A 27 7.77 2.85 -5.27
CA GLU A 27 8.30 3.61 -6.39
C GLU A 27 7.65 3.11 -7.67
N TRP A 28 7.10 4.02 -8.48
CA TRP A 28 6.55 3.62 -9.76
C TRP A 28 7.69 3.26 -10.72
N LEU A 29 7.68 2.02 -11.20
CA LEU A 29 8.60 1.56 -12.23
C LEU A 29 8.02 1.82 -13.62
N SER A 30 8.42 2.92 -14.25
CA SER A 30 8.21 3.13 -15.68
C SER A 30 9.48 3.67 -16.28
N GLY A 31 10.18 2.85 -17.07
CA GLY A 31 11.32 3.26 -17.90
C GLY A 31 12.43 4.00 -17.16
N GLU A 32 13.39 3.21 -16.66
CA GLU A 32 14.76 3.51 -16.24
C GLU A 32 15.03 4.41 -15.01
N SER A 33 15.80 3.80 -14.10
CA SER A 33 16.54 4.29 -12.92
C SER A 33 15.76 4.81 -11.71
N GLY A 34 15.59 3.91 -10.74
CA GLY A 34 15.21 4.17 -9.35
C GLY A 34 16.38 4.45 -8.39
N LEU A 35 16.05 4.41 -7.11
CA LEU A 35 16.55 5.19 -5.97
C LEU A 35 18.03 5.28 -5.56
N PHE A 36 19.02 5.08 -6.43
CA PHE A 36 20.42 5.47 -6.08
C PHE A 36 21.20 6.21 -7.17
N GLY A 37 20.54 6.79 -8.17
CA GLY A 37 21.25 7.55 -9.21
C GLY A 37 20.43 8.57 -9.99
N ARG A 38 19.34 9.08 -9.40
CA ARG A 38 18.40 10.11 -9.88
C ARG A 38 18.59 10.61 -11.35
N GLN A 39 17.67 10.21 -12.23
CA GLN A 39 16.88 11.16 -13.01
C GLN A 39 15.40 10.74 -13.10
N ARG A 40 14.56 11.57 -12.44
CA ARG A 40 13.11 11.82 -12.62
C ARG A 40 12.20 10.65 -13.00
N ARG A 41 11.63 9.96 -11.99
CA ARG A 41 10.17 9.77 -11.84
C ARG A 41 9.78 9.90 -10.36
N PRO A 42 8.57 10.41 -10.05
CA PRO A 42 8.21 10.77 -8.68
C PRO A 42 8.05 9.50 -7.84
N MET A 43 8.74 9.44 -6.72
CA MET A 43 8.50 8.46 -5.66
C MET A 43 7.00 8.51 -5.30
N VAL A 44 6.34 7.36 -5.13
CA VAL A 44 4.87 7.28 -5.03
C VAL A 44 4.44 6.60 -3.74
N ASN A 45 3.84 7.35 -2.83
CA ASN A 45 3.10 6.75 -1.73
C ASN A 45 1.74 6.26 -2.22
N LEU A 46 1.53 4.95 -2.15
CA LEU A 46 0.25 4.33 -2.48
C LEU A 46 -0.66 4.40 -1.26
N VAL A 47 -1.53 5.40 -1.20
CA VAL A 47 -2.54 5.51 -0.15
C VAL A 47 -3.79 4.77 -0.60
N VAL A 48 -4.12 3.69 0.10
CA VAL A 48 -5.27 2.86 -0.21
C VAL A 48 -6.46 3.34 0.61
N THR A 49 -7.56 3.58 -0.07
CA THR A 49 -8.84 4.01 0.52
C THR A 49 -9.89 2.93 0.33
N THR A 50 -11.09 3.17 0.87
CA THR A 50 -12.25 2.32 0.64
C THR A 50 -12.72 2.28 -0.82
N ALA A 51 -12.22 3.16 -1.69
CA ALA A 51 -12.67 3.29 -3.09
C ALA A 51 -11.54 3.23 -4.14
N ARG A 52 -10.30 3.58 -3.78
CA ARG A 52 -9.20 3.74 -4.73
C ARG A 52 -7.83 3.60 -4.08
N VAL A 53 -6.82 3.40 -4.93
CA VAL A 53 -5.42 3.60 -4.57
C VAL A 53 -5.00 4.96 -5.11
N LEU A 54 -4.69 5.89 -4.21
CA LEU A 54 -4.11 7.18 -4.52
C LEU A 54 -2.60 7.00 -4.68
N CYS A 55 -2.08 7.39 -5.84
CA CYS A 55 -0.67 7.40 -6.14
C CYS A 55 -0.16 8.83 -5.92
N LEU A 56 0.26 9.11 -4.70
CA LEU A 56 0.68 10.43 -4.26
C LEU A 56 2.18 10.60 -4.50
N ALA A 57 2.57 11.74 -5.09
CA ALA A 57 3.98 12.09 -5.12
C ALA A 57 4.51 12.21 -3.68
N GLU A 58 5.66 11.62 -3.41
CA GLU A 58 6.30 11.71 -2.12
C GLU A 58 6.72 13.15 -1.81
N THR A 59 6.50 13.56 -0.55
CA THR A 59 6.98 14.83 0.00
C THR A 59 8.22 14.59 0.86
N SER A 60 9.03 15.63 1.10
CA SER A 60 10.17 15.52 2.01
C SER A 60 9.77 15.06 3.40
N GLU A 61 8.61 15.52 3.91
CA GLU A 61 8.11 15.10 5.23
C GLU A 61 7.78 13.60 5.27
N ALA A 62 7.21 13.06 4.18
CA ALA A 62 6.89 11.65 4.06
C ALA A 62 8.15 10.78 4.04
N ASN A 63 9.15 11.20 3.28
CA ASN A 63 10.45 10.52 3.23
C ASN A 63 11.15 10.54 4.59
N ASP A 64 11.22 11.70 5.24
CA ASP A 64 11.88 11.84 6.55
C ASP A 64 11.20 10.98 7.62
N ALA A 65 9.86 10.92 7.60
CA ALA A 65 9.12 10.05 8.50
C ALA A 65 9.38 8.55 8.26
N TRP A 66 9.50 8.14 6.99
CA TRP A 66 9.82 6.75 6.65
C TRP A 66 11.26 6.37 7.03
N VAL A 67 12.21 7.27 6.83
CA VAL A 67 13.60 7.10 7.27
C VAL A 67 13.66 6.92 8.79
N ALA A 68 13.01 7.80 9.55
CA ALA A 68 12.99 7.73 11.01
C ALA A 68 12.36 6.41 11.52
N GLU A 69 11.29 5.93 10.88
CA GLU A 69 10.69 4.65 11.25
C GLU A 69 11.58 3.46 10.91
N SER A 70 12.28 3.52 9.77
CA SER A 70 13.25 2.50 9.38
C SER A 70 14.39 2.41 10.39
N GLU A 71 14.95 3.54 10.81
CA GLU A 71 15.98 3.62 11.86
C GLU A 71 15.47 3.04 13.20
N ARG A 72 14.21 3.33 13.57
CA ARG A 72 13.58 2.76 14.77
C ARG A 72 13.47 1.24 14.71
N LEU A 73 13.09 0.69 13.55
CA LEU A 73 12.98 -0.76 13.33
C LEU A 73 14.37 -1.43 13.33
N GLU A 74 15.39 -0.78 12.79
CA GLU A 74 16.77 -1.25 12.85
C GLU A 74 17.31 -1.27 14.27
N GLU A 75 17.04 -0.23 15.07
CA GLU A 75 17.40 -0.21 16.49
C GLU A 75 16.70 -1.33 17.26
N LEU A 76 15.41 -1.55 16.99
CA LEU A 76 14.64 -2.64 17.57
C LEU A 76 15.21 -4.01 17.19
N SER A 77 15.61 -4.18 15.93
CA SER A 77 16.28 -5.40 15.45
C SER A 77 17.56 -5.65 16.24
N ARG A 78 18.40 -4.62 16.42
CA ARG A 78 19.67 -4.73 17.15
C ARG A 78 19.50 -5.05 18.63
N THR A 79 18.51 -4.44 19.27
CA THR A 79 18.26 -4.61 20.71
C THR A 79 17.58 -5.93 21.06
N THR A 80 16.71 -6.45 20.18
CA THR A 80 15.96 -7.70 20.42
C THR A 80 16.63 -8.93 19.79
N GLY A 81 17.53 -8.73 18.82
CA GLY A 81 18.09 -9.81 18.00
C GLY A 81 17.11 -10.37 16.96
N ALA A 82 15.90 -9.81 16.85
CA ALA A 82 14.95 -10.19 15.82
C ALA A 82 15.42 -9.70 14.45
N PRO A 83 15.35 -10.52 13.37
CA PRO A 83 15.67 -10.05 12.02
C PRO A 83 14.78 -8.88 11.62
N LEU A 84 15.35 -7.83 11.03
CA LEU A 84 14.60 -6.66 10.55
C LEU A 84 13.40 -7.05 9.68
N ARG A 85 13.57 -8.06 8.81
CA ARG A 85 12.48 -8.57 7.96
C ARG A 85 11.31 -9.12 8.77
N ALA A 86 11.55 -9.78 9.90
CA ALA A 86 10.49 -10.27 10.78
C ALA A 86 9.74 -9.13 11.50
N LEU A 87 10.44 -8.05 11.83
CA LEU A 87 9.83 -6.84 12.41
C LEU A 87 8.97 -6.10 11.38
N ILE A 88 9.46 -5.98 10.14
CA ILE A 88 8.73 -5.40 9.02
C ILE A 88 7.52 -6.27 8.64
N ASP A 89 7.64 -7.60 8.76
CA ASP A 89 6.50 -8.49 8.58
C ASP A 89 5.37 -8.21 9.57
N GLY A 90 5.72 -7.94 10.82
CA GLY A 90 4.75 -7.51 11.84
C GLY A 90 4.30 -6.05 11.70
N TYR A 91 4.87 -5.28 10.76
CA TYR A 91 4.58 -3.86 10.63
C TYR A 91 3.14 -3.63 10.22
N ASP A 92 2.46 -2.84 11.05
CA ASP A 92 1.09 -2.48 10.81
C ASP A 92 1.04 -1.30 9.84
N PHE A 93 0.81 -1.57 8.56
CA PHE A 93 0.58 -0.54 7.53
C PHE A 93 -0.70 0.28 7.74
N PHE A 94 -1.51 -0.09 8.75
CA PHE A 94 -2.63 0.70 9.26
C PHE A 94 -2.18 1.73 10.34
N ALA A 95 -0.89 1.76 10.73
CA ALA A 95 -0.36 2.44 11.93
C ALA A 95 0.39 3.79 11.68
N PRO A 96 0.83 4.50 12.73
CA PRO A 96 0.75 5.97 12.88
C PRO A 96 1.75 6.83 12.12
N VAL A 97 2.77 6.30 11.45
CA VAL A 97 3.65 7.10 10.56
C VAL A 97 2.80 7.81 9.51
N PHE A 98 1.77 7.13 9.02
CA PHE A 98 0.80 7.71 8.10
C PHE A 98 -0.12 8.75 8.78
N ALA A 99 -0.61 8.46 9.99
CA ALA A 99 -1.45 9.40 10.74
C ALA A 99 -0.69 10.71 11.04
N PHE A 100 0.61 10.64 11.31
CA PHE A 100 1.46 11.81 11.53
C PHE A 100 1.66 12.65 10.27
N VAL A 101 1.94 12.03 9.12
CA VAL A 101 2.26 12.75 7.87
C VAL A 101 0.99 13.19 7.11
N TRP A 102 -0.08 12.41 7.18
CA TRP A 102 -1.29 12.60 6.36
C TRP A 102 -2.58 12.48 7.18
N SER A 103 -2.67 13.12 8.34
CA SER A 103 -3.93 13.34 9.09
C SER A 103 -4.96 14.15 8.29
N ARG A 104 -5.42 13.60 7.17
CA ARG A 104 -6.16 14.27 6.10
C ARG A 104 -7.07 13.29 5.40
N THR A 105 -8.21 13.77 4.91
CA THR A 105 -9.10 12.95 4.10
C THR A 105 -8.50 12.71 2.71
N PRO A 106 -8.96 11.68 1.96
CA PRO A 106 -8.59 11.54 0.55
C PRO A 106 -8.83 12.82 -0.26
N ASP A 107 -9.93 13.53 0.02
CA ASP A 107 -10.27 14.77 -0.67
C ASP A 107 -9.30 15.91 -0.32
N ASP A 108 -8.85 16.01 0.93
CA ASP A 108 -7.81 16.98 1.33
C ASP A 108 -6.48 16.66 0.63
N LEU A 109 -6.10 15.37 0.54
CA LEU A 109 -4.89 14.93 -0.16
C LEU A 109 -4.94 15.22 -1.67
N LEU A 110 -6.12 15.12 -2.27
CA LEU A 110 -6.34 15.42 -3.69
C LEU A 110 -6.40 16.91 -3.99
N ALA A 111 -6.95 17.70 -3.07
CA ALA A 111 -7.09 19.15 -3.23
C ALA A 111 -5.73 19.87 -3.20
N GLU A 112 -4.75 19.35 -2.48
CA GLU A 112 -3.42 19.99 -2.34
C GLU A 112 -2.42 19.63 -3.46
N GLY A 113 -2.62 18.53 -4.20
CA GLY A 113 -1.68 18.04 -5.21
C GLY A 113 -2.22 18.02 -6.63
N ARG A 114 -1.75 18.93 -7.50
CA ARG A 114 -2.20 19.11 -8.90
C ARG A 114 -1.84 17.98 -9.89
N SER A 115 -1.29 16.86 -9.44
CA SER A 115 -0.81 15.77 -10.32
C SER A 115 -0.99 14.38 -9.73
N ASN A 116 -1.80 14.23 -8.67
CA ASN A 116 -2.05 12.94 -8.05
C ASN A 116 -2.80 12.04 -9.02
N TRP A 117 -2.30 10.82 -9.20
CA TRP A 117 -2.98 9.81 -9.99
C TRP A 117 -3.76 8.89 -9.07
N SER A 118 -4.86 8.32 -9.56
CA SER A 118 -5.67 7.42 -8.75
C SER A 118 -6.14 6.23 -9.56
N LEU A 119 -6.16 5.08 -8.91
CA LEU A 119 -6.65 3.82 -9.45
C LEU A 119 -7.94 3.41 -8.73
N PRO A 120 -9.07 3.22 -9.42
CA PRO A 120 -10.28 2.73 -8.77
C PRO A 120 -10.04 1.31 -8.25
N LEU A 121 -10.33 1.09 -6.97
CA LEU A 121 -10.13 -0.21 -6.31
C LEU A 121 -10.97 -1.30 -6.99
N ALA A 122 -12.17 -0.93 -7.44
CA ALA A 122 -13.06 -1.80 -8.19
C ALA A 122 -12.43 -2.32 -9.50
N GLY A 123 -11.53 -1.55 -10.12
CA GLY A 123 -10.84 -1.93 -11.35
C GLY A 123 -9.62 -2.83 -11.13
N ILE A 124 -9.10 -2.97 -9.90
CA ILE A 124 -7.89 -3.76 -9.61
C ILE A 124 -8.25 -5.23 -9.47
N VAL A 125 -8.25 -6.02 -10.54
CA VAL A 125 -8.64 -7.45 -10.51
C VAL A 125 -7.68 -8.34 -9.72
N GLY A 126 -6.41 -7.95 -9.58
CA GLY A 126 -5.44 -8.69 -8.78
C GLY A 126 -4.19 -7.90 -8.43
N ALA A 127 -3.40 -8.45 -7.52
CA ALA A 127 -2.08 -7.93 -7.15
C ALA A 127 -1.06 -9.08 -7.05
N THR A 128 0.12 -8.88 -7.62
CA THR A 128 1.24 -9.81 -7.53
C THR A 128 2.38 -9.15 -6.76
N ILE A 129 2.83 -9.80 -5.69
CA ILE A 129 4.03 -9.44 -4.95
C ILE A 129 5.17 -10.35 -5.38
N SER A 130 6.26 -9.76 -5.84
CA SER A 130 7.50 -10.49 -6.10
C SER A 130 8.46 -10.23 -4.93
N LEU A 131 8.89 -11.29 -4.27
CA LEU A 131 9.89 -11.21 -3.21
C LEU A 131 11.28 -11.34 -3.84
N ASP A 132 12.14 -10.39 -3.54
CA ASP A 132 13.51 -10.39 -4.02
C ASP A 132 14.46 -10.24 -2.81
N ALA A 133 15.72 -10.65 -2.99
CA ALA A 133 16.72 -10.52 -1.93
C ALA A 133 17.08 -9.05 -1.66
N GLU A 134 16.97 -8.21 -2.68
CA GLU A 134 17.28 -6.78 -2.62
C GLU A 134 16.01 -5.96 -2.57
N LEU A 135 15.05 -6.19 -3.48
CA LEU A 135 13.95 -5.25 -3.72
C LEU A 135 12.62 -5.92 -4.08
N ASP A 136 11.68 -5.97 -3.13
CA ASP A 136 10.35 -6.54 -3.37
C ASP A 136 9.56 -5.70 -4.38
N GLY A 137 8.77 -6.35 -5.24
CA GLY A 137 7.96 -5.73 -6.27
C GLY A 137 6.46 -5.88 -6.01
N LEU A 138 5.66 -4.95 -6.52
CA LEU A 138 4.20 -4.98 -6.55
C LEU A 138 3.72 -4.72 -7.97
N THR A 139 2.90 -5.63 -8.52
CA THR A 139 2.16 -5.39 -9.76
C THR A 139 0.67 -5.38 -9.47
N LEU A 140 -0.01 -4.27 -9.80
CA LEU A 140 -1.47 -4.18 -9.80
C LEU A 140 -2.00 -4.51 -11.20
N HIS A 141 -2.92 -5.46 -11.26
CA HIS A 141 -3.56 -5.90 -12.50
C HIS A 141 -4.95 -5.29 -12.60
N MET A 142 -5.25 -4.63 -13.72
CA MET A 142 -6.54 -3.98 -13.95
C MET A 142 -7.48 -4.84 -14.79
N ASP A 143 -8.79 -4.62 -14.65
CA ASP A 143 -9.86 -5.26 -15.43
C ASP A 143 -9.75 -5.02 -16.95
N ASN A 144 -9.22 -3.87 -17.33
CA ASN A 144 -8.95 -3.48 -18.72
C ASN A 144 -7.65 -4.07 -19.29
N GLY A 145 -6.97 -4.94 -18.54
CA GLY A 145 -5.72 -5.58 -18.94
C GLY A 145 -4.45 -4.75 -18.72
N GLN A 146 -4.56 -3.49 -18.24
CA GLN A 146 -3.39 -2.69 -17.87
C GLN A 146 -2.72 -3.25 -16.61
N GLN A 147 -1.41 -3.00 -16.51
CA GLN A 147 -0.61 -3.35 -15.33
C GLN A 147 0.15 -2.13 -14.84
N PHE A 148 0.21 -1.98 -13.53
CA PHE A 148 0.97 -0.95 -12.85
C PHE A 148 1.99 -1.59 -11.94
N VAL A 149 3.26 -1.34 -12.24
CA VAL A 149 4.39 -1.99 -11.59
C VAL A 149 5.06 -0.99 -10.67
N PHE A 150 5.28 -1.44 -9.45
CA PHE A 150 5.86 -0.68 -8.36
C PHE A 150 6.97 -1.49 -7.71
N GLN A 151 7.93 -0.77 -7.16
CA GLN A 151 8.95 -1.31 -6.28
C GLN A 151 8.58 -0.95 -4.85
N LEU A 152 8.58 -1.93 -3.95
CA LEU A 152 8.27 -1.75 -2.54
C LEU A 152 9.57 -1.49 -1.76
N TYR A 153 9.48 -0.66 -0.73
CA TYR A 153 10.64 -0.29 0.08
C TYR A 153 10.97 -1.40 1.08
N ASN A 154 12.24 -1.51 1.47
CA ASN A 154 12.73 -2.26 2.65
C ASN A 154 12.18 -3.70 2.78
N SER A 155 12.07 -4.42 1.67
CA SER A 155 11.57 -5.81 1.64
C SER A 155 10.20 -5.99 2.33
N THR A 156 9.32 -5.00 2.16
CA THR A 156 7.97 -4.96 2.74
C THR A 156 6.95 -5.85 2.02
N GLY A 157 7.36 -6.66 1.03
CA GLY A 157 6.48 -7.39 0.13
C GLY A 157 5.49 -8.31 0.82
N LEU A 158 5.92 -9.07 1.83
CA LEU A 158 5.03 -9.95 2.58
C LEU A 158 3.99 -9.19 3.41
N ALA A 159 4.39 -8.10 4.06
CA ALA A 159 3.48 -7.25 4.80
C ALA A 159 2.50 -6.50 3.86
N ALA A 160 2.98 -6.07 2.69
CA ALA A 160 2.15 -5.54 1.61
C ALA A 160 1.14 -6.57 1.08
N ALA A 161 1.55 -7.84 0.92
CA ALA A 161 0.68 -8.93 0.50
C ALA A 161 -0.47 -9.15 1.50
N ARG A 162 -0.16 -9.20 2.80
CA ARG A 162 -1.16 -9.33 3.88
C ARG A 162 -2.13 -8.16 3.87
N PHE A 163 -1.60 -6.95 3.79
CA PHE A 163 -2.41 -5.73 3.71
C PHE A 163 -3.36 -5.75 2.51
N LEU A 164 -2.84 -6.00 1.30
CA LEU A 164 -3.64 -6.04 0.08
C LEU A 164 -4.63 -7.20 0.07
N ALA A 165 -4.32 -8.34 0.71
CA ALA A 165 -5.26 -9.44 0.87
C ALA A 165 -6.45 -9.04 1.75
N GLY A 166 -6.23 -8.21 2.77
CA GLY A 166 -7.28 -7.62 3.60
C GLY A 166 -8.17 -6.63 2.83
N VAL A 167 -7.59 -5.89 1.88
CA VAL A 167 -8.31 -4.88 1.09
C VAL A 167 -9.04 -5.47 -0.12
N LEU A 168 -8.33 -6.25 -0.95
CA LEU A 168 -8.82 -6.77 -2.22
C LEU A 168 -9.53 -8.12 -2.07
N GLY A 169 -9.19 -8.86 -1.02
CA GLY A 169 -9.54 -10.26 -0.82
C GLY A 169 -8.35 -11.20 -1.13
N PRO A 170 -8.10 -12.24 -0.31
CA PRO A 170 -6.90 -13.08 -0.39
C PRO A 170 -6.76 -13.83 -1.72
N GLN A 171 -7.86 -14.14 -2.39
CA GLN A 171 -7.88 -14.82 -3.69
C GLN A 171 -7.32 -13.98 -4.84
N ARG A 172 -7.25 -12.66 -4.68
CA ARG A 172 -6.75 -11.71 -5.68
C ARG A 172 -5.29 -11.34 -5.48
N VAL A 173 -4.66 -11.82 -4.41
CA VAL A 173 -3.27 -11.54 -4.10
C VAL A 173 -2.42 -12.79 -4.30
N ARG A 174 -1.29 -12.63 -4.98
CA ARG A 174 -0.31 -13.69 -5.20
C ARG A 174 1.06 -13.22 -4.71
N VAL A 175 1.78 -14.12 -4.07
CA VAL A 175 3.17 -13.91 -3.67
C VAL A 175 4.02 -14.88 -4.48
N GLN A 176 5.10 -14.37 -5.06
CA GLN A 176 6.09 -15.11 -5.82
C GLN A 176 7.46 -14.82 -5.20
N GLY A 177 8.39 -15.77 -5.28
CA GLY A 177 9.75 -15.63 -4.79
C GLY A 177 10.72 -16.44 -5.63
#